data_AF-A0A7V1JJX5-F1
#
_entry.id   AF-A0A7V1JJX5-F1
#
_cell.length_a   1.000
_cell.length_b   1.000
_cell.length_c   1.000
_cell.angle_alpha   90.00
_cell.angle_beta   90.00
_cell.angle_gamma   90.00
#
_symmetry.space_group_name_H-M   'P 1'
#
loop_
_entity.id
_entity.type
_entity.pdbx_description
1 polymer ?
#
loop_
_entity_poly.entity_id
_entity_poly.type
_entity_poly.pdbx_seq_one_letter_code
_entity_poly.pdbx_strand_id
1 'polypeptide(L)'
;MKRGVVRRVPVLALVALALSGLVIAQATPQPPAARSAWGDFEALAAVAGRGEAWYLVNGYTAAPPPAAEPARPPPAPPASAAQEAAAAVQIGATAQLSHTLYFPLVSKGPWYERRAVWVTRYDWTSLDSDTPPMPERIDEIVDNVAGAGFNTIFFQVRAAGDAYYTPGLEPWAARLTGSACKTLGQDPGWDPLARLLEKAHAAGLEVHAYVNVYPAWLGETPLPRPTSPEHLFNWLTYDLYYVYDWRQWDSGGTPMPLNQSYLWASPGVDEVQDHIVAVIVDLVSRYAVDGVHLDLARYAGPDYSYDPFSNDAAGTEKTEA
;
A
#
# COMPACT_ATOMS: atom_id res chain seq x y z
N MET A 1 -64.36 12.39 -20.09
CA MET A 1 -65.10 11.69 -19.02
C MET A 1 -64.25 11.68 -17.75
N LYS A 2 -64.83 12.17 -16.64
CA LYS A 2 -64.52 12.01 -15.19
C LYS A 2 -63.03 11.92 -14.78
N ARG A 3 -62.40 12.98 -14.24
CA ARG A 3 -62.46 13.55 -12.86
C ARG A 3 -62.05 12.58 -11.74
N GLY A 4 -61.01 12.97 -11.00
CA GLY A 4 -60.66 12.44 -9.68
C GLY A 4 -59.59 13.30 -8.99
N VAL A 5 -60.00 14.42 -8.41
CA VAL A 5 -59.23 15.28 -7.50
C VAL A 5 -59.56 14.88 -6.07
N VAL A 6 -58.58 14.69 -5.18
CA VAL A 6 -58.72 15.01 -3.74
C VAL A 6 -57.41 15.55 -3.17
N ARG A 7 -57.54 16.56 -2.31
CA ARG A 7 -56.54 17.47 -1.74
C ARG A 7 -55.87 16.96 -0.45
N ARG A 8 -54.76 17.65 -0.13
CA ARG A 8 -53.94 17.81 1.11
C ARG A 8 -54.73 17.73 2.45
N VAL A 9 -54.11 17.42 3.60
CA VAL A 9 -53.42 18.35 4.56
C VAL A 9 -52.86 17.53 5.77
N PRO A 10 -51.82 17.99 6.52
CA PRO A 10 -50.99 17.20 7.44
C PRO A 10 -51.40 17.30 8.92
N VAL A 11 -50.84 16.45 9.79
CA VAL A 11 -50.93 16.58 11.25
C VAL A 11 -49.58 16.25 11.91
N LEU A 12 -48.99 17.24 12.58
CA LEU A 12 -47.97 17.08 13.61
C LEU A 12 -48.63 16.62 14.92
N ALA A 13 -47.98 15.72 15.67
CA ALA A 13 -48.07 15.68 17.14
C ALA A 13 -46.83 14.98 17.74
N LEU A 14 -46.17 15.68 18.66
CA LEU A 14 -45.16 15.18 19.61
C LEU A 14 -45.79 14.20 20.63
N VAL A 15 -44.97 13.35 21.27
CA VAL A 15 -44.62 13.40 22.73
C VAL A 15 -44.05 12.06 23.26
N ALA A 16 -42.83 12.17 23.81
CA ALA A 16 -42.19 11.56 25.00
C ALA A 16 -42.17 10.04 25.33
N LEU A 17 -40.92 9.58 25.52
CA LEU A 17 -40.32 8.77 26.61
C LEU A 17 -41.15 7.71 27.38
N ALA A 18 -40.61 6.48 27.37
CA ALA A 18 -40.65 5.59 28.52
C ALA A 18 -39.30 4.85 28.69
N LEU A 19 -38.61 5.19 29.79
CA LEU A 19 -37.44 4.49 30.34
C LEU A 19 -37.88 3.19 31.04
N SER A 20 -37.21 2.09 30.72
CA SER A 20 -36.96 0.96 31.63
C SER A 20 -35.66 0.33 31.13
N GLY A 21 -34.55 0.25 31.86
CA GLY A 21 -34.43 -0.04 33.29
C GLY A 21 -33.98 -1.49 33.46
N LEU A 22 -32.90 -1.90 32.78
CA LEU A 22 -32.26 -3.19 33.02
C LEU A 22 -30.87 -2.95 33.64
N VAL A 23 -30.84 -2.97 34.97
CA VAL A 23 -29.61 -3.04 35.75
C VAL A 23 -29.12 -4.48 35.68
N ILE A 24 -28.13 -4.76 34.83
CA ILE A 24 -27.32 -5.96 34.99
C ILE A 24 -26.23 -5.58 35.96
N ALA A 25 -26.35 -6.06 37.20
CA ALA A 25 -25.28 -6.03 38.17
C ALA A 25 -24.09 -6.80 37.58
N GLN A 26 -23.06 -6.08 37.14
CA GLN A 26 -21.78 -6.70 36.83
C GLN A 26 -21.18 -7.16 38.14
N ALA A 27 -21.23 -8.46 38.40
CA ALA A 27 -20.32 -9.08 39.34
C ALA A 27 -18.91 -8.79 38.83
N THR A 28 -18.18 -7.89 39.48
CA THR A 28 -16.76 -7.70 39.21
C THR A 28 -16.07 -9.03 39.51
N PRO A 29 -15.46 -9.70 38.51
CA PRO A 29 -14.60 -10.82 38.81
C PRO A 29 -13.43 -10.25 39.61
N GLN A 30 -13.31 -10.63 40.88
CA GLN A 30 -12.04 -10.51 41.58
C GLN A 30 -11.02 -11.27 40.71
N PRO A 31 -9.95 -10.62 40.22
CA PRO A 31 -8.95 -11.34 39.46
C PRO A 31 -8.38 -12.45 40.36
N PRO A 32 -8.32 -13.71 39.88
CA PRO A 32 -7.66 -14.75 40.64
C PRO A 32 -6.21 -14.30 40.89
N ALA A 33 -5.74 -14.53 42.11
CA ALA A 33 -4.38 -14.23 42.51
C ALA A 33 -3.40 -14.73 41.45
N ALA A 34 -2.59 -13.83 40.89
CA ALA A 34 -1.51 -14.18 39.99
C ALA A 34 -0.58 -15.15 40.72
N ARG A 35 -0.59 -16.43 40.30
CA ARG A 35 0.45 -17.43 40.58
C ARG A 35 0.31 -18.61 39.62
N SER A 36 1.24 -18.65 38.65
CA SER A 36 1.83 -19.82 38.00
C SER A 36 0.99 -21.11 37.93
N ALA A 37 0.27 -21.33 36.82
CA ALA A 37 -0.28 -22.65 36.52
C ALA A 37 0.18 -23.22 35.17
N TRP A 38 0.74 -22.41 34.26
CA TRP A 38 1.31 -22.91 33.01
C TRP A 38 2.83 -22.90 33.15
N GLY A 39 3.38 -24.04 33.57
CA GLY A 39 4.80 -24.24 33.82
C GLY A 39 5.68 -24.21 32.56
N ASP A 40 5.08 -24.08 31.38
CA ASP A 40 5.80 -24.00 30.13
C ASP A 40 5.05 -23.12 29.12
N PHE A 41 5.61 -21.94 28.86
CA PHE A 41 5.11 -21.00 27.85
C PHE A 41 5.13 -21.61 26.45
N GLU A 42 6.11 -22.48 26.16
CA GLU A 42 6.27 -23.09 24.84
C GLU A 42 5.18 -24.13 24.57
N ALA A 43 4.79 -24.90 25.58
CA ALA A 43 3.65 -25.80 25.49
C ALA A 43 2.32 -25.04 25.26
N LEU A 44 2.14 -23.89 25.92
CA LEU A 44 0.94 -23.06 25.74
C LEU A 44 0.94 -22.39 24.35
N ALA A 45 2.09 -21.89 23.91
CA ALA A 45 2.27 -21.27 22.61
C ALA A 45 2.03 -22.24 21.44
N ALA A 46 2.40 -23.51 21.60
CA ALA A 46 2.17 -24.55 20.59
C ALA A 46 0.67 -24.82 20.35
N VAL A 47 -0.18 -24.59 21.35
CA VAL A 47 -1.62 -24.87 21.30
C VAL A 47 -2.44 -23.63 20.96
N ALA A 48 -2.14 -22.50 21.60
CA ALA A 48 -2.94 -21.27 21.48
C ALA A 48 -2.34 -20.23 20.52
N GLY A 49 -1.14 -20.47 20.01
CA GLY A 49 -0.32 -19.45 19.36
C GLY A 49 0.40 -18.58 20.39
N ARG A 50 1.62 -18.15 20.05
CA ARG A 50 2.52 -17.39 20.97
C ARG A 50 1.89 -16.09 21.50
N GLY A 51 1.09 -15.42 20.68
CA GLY A 51 0.41 -14.18 21.06
C GLY A 51 -0.57 -14.41 22.21
N GLU A 52 -1.49 -15.36 22.04
CA GLU A 52 -2.51 -15.70 23.03
C GLU A 52 -1.88 -16.27 24.32
N ALA A 53 -0.85 -17.12 24.16
CA ALA A 53 -0.09 -17.68 25.29
C ALA A 53 0.58 -16.59 26.15
N TRP A 54 1.07 -15.51 25.54
CA TRP A 54 1.70 -14.42 26.29
C TRP A 54 0.67 -13.62 27.11
N TYR A 55 -0.51 -13.37 26.55
CA TYR A 55 -1.59 -12.68 27.25
C TYR A 55 -2.13 -13.49 28.43
N LEU A 56 -2.32 -14.80 28.23
CA LEU A 56 -2.79 -15.73 29.26
C LEU A 56 -1.83 -15.84 30.45
N VAL A 57 -0.52 -15.63 30.22
CA VAL A 57 0.51 -15.67 31.27
C VAL A 57 0.67 -14.33 32.01
N ASN A 58 0.48 -13.20 31.34
CA ASN A 58 0.88 -11.89 31.89
C ASN A 58 -0.29 -10.95 32.28
N GLY A 59 -1.52 -11.24 31.85
CA GLY A 59 -2.72 -10.46 32.19
C GLY A 59 -2.78 -9.04 31.59
N TYR A 60 -3.93 -8.38 31.73
CA TYR A 60 -4.14 -6.97 31.33
C TYR A 60 -4.14 -6.04 32.56
N THR A 61 -3.41 -4.93 32.52
CA THR A 61 -3.49 -3.87 33.56
C THR A 61 -4.30 -2.67 33.04
N ALA A 62 -5.30 -2.22 33.81
CA ALA A 62 -6.44 -1.44 33.32
C ALA A 62 -6.48 0.08 33.67
N ALA A 63 -5.34 0.79 33.77
CA ALA A 63 -5.38 2.24 34.02
C ALA A 63 -4.39 3.03 33.13
N PRO A 64 -4.86 4.08 32.43
CA PRO A 64 -4.00 4.88 31.57
C PRO A 64 -3.21 5.94 32.38
N PRO A 65 -1.95 6.24 31.98
CA PRO A 65 -1.19 7.36 32.51
C PRO A 65 -1.73 8.71 31.98
N PRO A 66 -1.40 9.84 32.64
CA PRO A 66 -1.90 11.17 32.26
C PRO A 66 -1.46 11.60 30.84
N ALA A 67 -2.27 12.46 30.23
CA ALA A 67 -2.12 12.89 28.83
C ALA A 67 -0.79 13.63 28.56
N ALA A 68 -0.20 13.35 27.38
CA ALA A 68 1.07 13.91 26.93
C ALA A 68 0.92 15.26 26.20
N GLU A 69 1.90 16.14 26.38
CA GLU A 69 2.02 17.45 25.72
C GLU A 69 2.32 17.35 24.20
N PRO A 70 2.01 18.40 23.42
CA PRO A 70 2.18 18.40 21.97
C PRO A 70 3.64 18.20 21.51
N ALA A 71 3.79 17.52 20.36
CA ALA A 71 5.05 17.01 19.85
C ALA A 71 6.05 18.11 19.45
N ARG A 72 7.32 17.92 19.84
CA ARG A 72 8.45 18.68 19.30
C ARG A 72 8.90 18.10 17.95
N PRO A 73 9.40 18.95 17.03
CA PRO A 73 9.99 18.48 15.77
C PRO A 73 11.24 17.61 16.02
N PRO A 74 11.51 16.62 15.14
CA PRO A 74 12.58 15.66 15.33
C PRO A 74 13.97 16.30 15.15
N PRO A 75 14.99 15.83 15.89
CA PRO A 75 16.37 16.28 15.69
C PRO A 75 16.95 15.71 14.39
N ALA A 76 17.76 16.52 13.69
CA ALA A 76 18.47 16.10 12.49
C ALA A 76 19.47 14.94 12.78
N PRO A 77 19.64 13.99 11.85
CA PRO A 77 20.53 12.86 12.06
C PRO A 77 22.02 13.28 12.07
N PRO A 78 22.87 12.64 12.92
CA PRO A 78 24.29 12.95 12.97
C PRO A 78 25.06 12.39 11.77
N ALA A 79 25.99 13.19 11.25
CA ALA A 79 26.75 12.93 10.02
C ALA A 79 27.69 11.70 10.05
N SER A 80 27.86 10.99 11.17
CA SER A 80 28.80 9.86 11.28
C SER A 80 28.22 8.49 10.89
N ALA A 81 26.89 8.33 10.79
CA ALA A 81 26.27 7.04 10.47
C ALA A 81 26.45 6.63 9.00
N ALA A 82 26.63 7.59 8.09
CA ALA A 82 26.82 7.34 6.66
C ALA A 82 28.21 6.79 6.31
N GLN A 83 29.22 6.96 7.18
CA GLN A 83 30.59 6.53 6.93
C GLN A 83 30.90 5.13 7.48
N GLU A 84 30.18 4.65 8.49
CA GLU A 84 30.38 3.30 9.04
C GLU A 84 29.72 2.19 8.19
N ALA A 85 28.66 2.51 7.44
CA ALA A 85 28.00 1.54 6.54
C ALA A 85 28.86 1.14 5.32
N ALA A 86 29.86 1.95 4.95
CA ALA A 86 30.67 1.75 3.75
C ALA A 86 31.91 0.85 3.94
N ALA A 87 32.25 0.44 5.18
CA ALA A 87 33.55 -0.18 5.47
C ALA A 87 33.53 -1.69 5.81
N ALA A 88 32.37 -2.37 5.79
CA ALA A 88 32.29 -3.77 6.20
C ALA A 88 31.56 -4.66 5.18
N VAL A 89 32.21 -4.97 4.06
CA VAL A 89 31.85 -6.13 3.22
C VAL A 89 33.12 -6.93 2.90
N GLN A 90 33.44 -7.87 3.78
CA GLN A 90 34.31 -9.01 3.48
C GLN A 90 33.41 -10.20 3.23
N ILE A 91 33.42 -10.70 1.99
CA ILE A 91 32.58 -11.82 1.53
C ILE A 91 33.21 -13.13 2.01
N GLY A 92 32.46 -13.89 2.81
CA GLY A 92 32.82 -15.26 3.16
C GLY A 92 32.00 -15.84 4.30
N ALA A 93 30.77 -16.29 4.03
CA ALA A 93 30.11 -17.37 4.77
C ALA A 93 28.79 -17.74 4.09
N THR A 94 28.51 -19.04 4.01
CA THR A 94 27.25 -19.67 3.61
C THR A 94 26.04 -18.94 4.17
N ALA A 95 25.15 -18.45 3.30
CA ALA A 95 23.92 -17.78 3.69
C ALA A 95 22.96 -18.79 4.33
N GLN A 96 22.97 -18.85 5.66
CA GLN A 96 21.91 -19.48 6.42
C GLN A 96 20.80 -18.44 6.54
N LEU A 97 19.66 -18.67 5.87
CA LEU A 97 18.49 -17.80 5.93
C LEU A 97 17.98 -17.70 7.38
N SER A 98 18.44 -16.71 8.13
CA SER A 98 17.79 -16.32 9.38
C SER A 98 16.50 -15.61 8.99
N HIS A 99 15.36 -16.24 9.26
CA HIS A 99 14.05 -15.62 9.11
C HIS A 99 13.92 -14.54 10.19
N THR A 100 14.46 -13.34 9.91
CA THR A 100 14.21 -12.17 10.75
C THR A 100 12.77 -11.75 10.48
N LEU A 101 11.85 -12.25 11.30
CA LEU A 101 10.47 -11.79 11.35
C LEU A 101 10.46 -10.37 11.93
N TYR A 102 10.30 -9.37 11.05
CA TYR A 102 9.93 -8.02 11.48
C TYR A 102 8.47 -8.07 11.92
N PHE A 103 8.24 -8.30 13.22
CA PHE A 103 6.92 -8.04 13.79
C PHE A 103 6.62 -6.56 13.59
N PRO A 104 5.42 -6.18 13.12
CA PRO A 104 5.05 -4.78 13.07
C PRO A 104 5.23 -4.21 14.47
N LEU A 105 6.00 -3.14 14.57
CA LEU A 105 6.12 -2.39 15.79
C LEU A 105 4.71 -1.90 16.13
N VAL A 106 4.02 -2.59 17.05
CA VAL A 106 2.74 -2.12 17.57
C VAL A 106 3.06 -0.88 18.39
N SER A 107 2.96 0.28 17.75
CA SER A 107 3.13 1.57 18.40
C SER A 107 2.16 1.64 19.59
N LYS A 108 2.70 1.77 20.79
CA LYS A 108 1.94 2.08 21.99
C LYS A 108 1.75 3.58 22.08
N GLY A 109 0.86 4.12 21.24
CA GLY A 109 0.38 5.50 21.27
C GLY A 109 -1.15 5.55 21.16
N PRO A 110 -1.80 6.71 21.39
CA PRO A 110 -3.21 6.85 21.07
C PRO A 110 -3.40 6.58 19.58
N TRP A 111 -4.19 5.57 19.24
CA TRP A 111 -4.64 5.37 17.87
C TRP A 111 -5.56 6.53 17.51
N TYR A 112 -5.13 7.36 16.57
CA TYR A 112 -5.99 8.35 15.96
C TYR A 112 -6.76 7.69 14.81
N GLU A 113 -8.04 8.03 14.67
CA GLU A 113 -8.85 7.58 13.55
C GLU A 113 -8.19 8.02 12.24
N ARG A 114 -7.81 7.06 11.39
CA ARG A 114 -7.29 7.35 10.06
C ARG A 114 -8.47 7.58 9.13
N ARG A 115 -8.61 8.84 8.71
CA ARG A 115 -9.57 9.29 7.69
C ARG A 115 -8.75 9.49 6.45
N ALA A 116 -8.53 8.40 5.72
CA ALA A 116 -7.74 8.38 4.51
C ALA A 116 -8.63 8.46 3.26
N VAL A 117 -8.06 9.01 2.19
CA VAL A 117 -8.66 8.99 0.86
C VAL A 117 -7.61 8.54 -0.17
N TRP A 118 -8.03 7.67 -1.09
CA TRP A 118 -7.22 7.34 -2.26
C TRP A 118 -7.32 8.47 -3.27
N VAL A 119 -6.15 8.95 -3.72
CA VAL A 119 -6.01 9.83 -4.87
C VAL A 119 -5.28 9.03 -5.93
N THR A 120 -6.04 8.55 -6.90
CA THR A 120 -5.53 7.78 -8.03
C THR A 120 -4.95 8.73 -9.07
N ARG A 121 -4.14 8.18 -9.98
CA ARG A 121 -3.66 8.94 -11.15
C ARG A 121 -4.80 9.53 -11.99
N TYR A 122 -6.00 8.94 -11.96
CA TYR A 122 -7.14 9.40 -12.75
C TYR A 122 -7.78 10.69 -12.21
N ASP A 123 -7.56 11.02 -10.94
CA ASP A 123 -8.22 12.16 -10.29
C ASP A 123 -7.62 13.53 -10.69
N TRP A 124 -6.38 13.51 -11.20
CA TRP A 124 -5.60 14.69 -11.54
C TRP A 124 -4.84 14.60 -12.87
N THR A 125 -4.87 13.46 -13.57
CA THR A 125 -4.32 13.29 -14.92
C THR A 125 -5.37 12.72 -15.87
N SER A 126 -5.21 13.00 -17.17
CA SER A 126 -5.96 12.34 -18.23
C SER A 126 -5.01 11.77 -19.26
N LEU A 127 -5.28 10.54 -19.71
CA LEU A 127 -4.61 9.98 -20.87
C LEU A 127 -5.22 10.61 -22.13
N ASP A 128 -4.39 10.83 -23.16
CA ASP A 128 -4.81 11.35 -24.47
C ASP A 128 -5.57 12.69 -24.41
N SER A 129 -5.26 13.52 -23.39
CA SER A 129 -5.76 14.89 -23.31
C SER A 129 -4.72 15.87 -23.85
N ASP A 130 -5.18 16.88 -24.58
CA ASP A 130 -4.35 18.01 -25.01
C ASP A 130 -3.99 18.96 -23.85
N THR A 131 -4.57 18.74 -22.66
CA THR A 131 -4.28 19.52 -21.45
C THR A 131 -3.41 18.70 -20.50
N PRO A 132 -2.10 19.00 -20.40
CA PRO A 132 -1.23 18.32 -19.45
C PRO A 132 -1.67 18.62 -18.00
N PRO A 133 -1.45 17.69 -17.06
CA PRO A 133 -1.75 17.92 -15.66
C PRO A 133 -0.92 19.08 -15.11
N MET A 134 -1.56 19.92 -14.30
CA MET A 134 -0.96 21.12 -13.72
C MET A 134 -0.85 20.96 -12.20
N PRO A 135 0.20 21.51 -11.56
CA PRO A 135 0.38 21.49 -10.10
C PRO A 135 -0.86 21.97 -9.31
N GLU A 136 -1.58 22.95 -9.83
CA GLU A 136 -2.77 23.54 -9.19
C GLU A 136 -3.88 22.51 -8.99
N ARG A 137 -3.97 21.49 -9.86
CA ARG A 137 -4.95 20.42 -9.71
C ARG A 137 -4.67 19.56 -8.46
N ILE A 138 -3.40 19.32 -8.15
CA ILE A 138 -2.99 18.66 -6.91
C ILE A 138 -3.30 19.54 -5.70
N ASP A 139 -3.05 20.85 -5.81
CA ASP A 139 -3.34 21.80 -4.73
C ASP A 139 -4.82 21.83 -4.37
N GLU A 140 -5.70 21.88 -5.38
CA GLU A 140 -7.15 21.80 -5.20
C GLU A 140 -7.57 20.50 -4.50
N ILE A 141 -6.97 19.37 -4.87
CA ILE A 141 -7.25 18.08 -4.22
C ILE A 141 -6.86 18.16 -2.75
N VAL A 142 -5.65 18.64 -2.43
CA VAL A 142 -5.20 18.77 -1.03
C VAL A 142 -6.12 19.68 -0.23
N ASP A 143 -6.50 20.85 -0.76
CA ASP A 143 -7.39 21.79 -0.09
C ASP A 143 -8.77 21.17 0.18
N ASN A 144 -9.30 20.39 -0.78
CA ASN A 144 -10.58 19.68 -0.61
C ASN A 144 -10.48 18.55 0.43
N VAL A 145 -9.38 17.78 0.42
CA VAL A 145 -9.15 16.69 1.38
C VAL A 145 -9.04 17.23 2.80
N ALA A 146 -8.24 18.27 3.01
CA ALA A 146 -8.12 18.95 4.30
C ALA A 146 -9.44 19.58 4.74
N GLY A 147 -10.13 20.30 3.83
CA GLY A 147 -11.41 20.94 4.09
C GLY A 147 -12.54 19.97 4.45
N ALA A 148 -12.50 18.74 3.93
CA ALA A 148 -13.43 17.67 4.27
C ALA A 148 -13.08 16.94 5.57
N GLY A 149 -11.96 17.27 6.21
CA GLY A 149 -11.54 16.71 7.48
C GLY A 149 -10.83 15.37 7.39
N PHE A 150 -10.33 14.97 6.21
CA PHE A 150 -9.41 13.83 6.11
C PHE A 150 -8.06 14.19 6.75
N ASN A 151 -7.28 13.18 7.14
CA ASN A 151 -5.94 13.35 7.71
C ASN A 151 -4.85 12.55 6.99
N THR A 152 -5.20 11.81 5.94
CA THR A 152 -4.24 11.03 5.15
C THR A 152 -4.63 10.98 3.68
N ILE A 153 -3.64 11.10 2.79
CA ILE A 153 -3.77 10.83 1.36
C ILE A 153 -2.97 9.56 1.01
N PHE A 154 -3.61 8.63 0.31
CA PHE A 154 -2.93 7.54 -0.40
C PHE A 154 -2.79 7.95 -1.86
N PHE A 155 -1.62 8.47 -2.22
CA PHE A 155 -1.39 9.06 -3.53
C PHE A 155 -0.70 8.08 -4.47
N GLN A 156 -1.34 7.76 -5.60
CA GLN A 156 -0.80 6.78 -6.53
C GLN A 156 0.45 7.31 -7.24
N VAL A 157 1.60 6.76 -6.87
CA VAL A 157 2.93 7.16 -7.38
C VAL A 157 3.49 6.19 -8.42
N ARG A 158 3.00 4.95 -8.45
CA ARG A 158 3.36 3.91 -9.41
C ARG A 158 2.10 3.19 -9.89
N ALA A 159 1.94 3.02 -11.21
CA ALA A 159 0.74 2.40 -11.77
C ALA A 159 0.98 1.09 -12.54
N ALA A 160 1.80 1.10 -13.59
CA ALA A 160 2.01 -0.05 -14.47
C ALA A 160 3.48 -0.21 -14.90
N GLY A 161 4.42 0.02 -13.97
CA GLY A 161 5.86 0.12 -14.26
C GLY A 161 6.33 1.53 -14.62
N ASP A 162 5.54 2.55 -14.24
CA ASP A 162 5.74 3.95 -14.56
C ASP A 162 5.59 4.86 -13.32
N ALA A 163 6.33 5.97 -13.32
CA ALA A 163 6.49 6.86 -12.17
C ALA A 163 5.70 8.18 -12.31
N TYR A 164 4.99 8.56 -11.24
CA TYR A 164 4.34 9.88 -11.06
C TYR A 164 5.17 10.77 -10.12
N TYR A 165 6.49 10.59 -10.16
CA TYR A 165 7.52 11.26 -9.38
C TYR A 165 8.82 11.22 -10.20
N THR A 166 9.82 12.05 -9.87
CA THR A 166 11.09 12.07 -10.61
C THR A 166 11.70 10.66 -10.72
N PRO A 167 11.87 10.12 -11.95
CA PRO A 167 12.40 8.79 -12.19
C PRO A 167 13.73 8.50 -11.51
N GLY A 168 13.80 7.32 -10.89
CA GLY A 168 15.06 6.66 -10.52
C GLY A 168 15.24 5.38 -11.33
N LEU A 169 14.29 4.45 -11.17
CA LEU A 169 14.34 3.11 -11.78
C LEU A 169 13.24 2.86 -12.82
N GLU A 170 12.17 3.65 -12.83
CA GLU A 170 11.04 3.50 -13.76
C GLU A 170 10.81 4.80 -14.54
N PRO A 171 10.44 4.73 -15.83
CA PRO A 171 10.21 5.91 -16.65
C PRO A 171 9.04 6.74 -16.14
N TRP A 172 9.05 8.03 -16.49
CA TRP A 172 7.89 8.90 -16.31
C TRP A 172 6.61 8.29 -16.88
N ALA A 173 5.53 8.41 -16.14
CA ALA A 173 4.22 7.98 -16.59
C ALA A 173 3.74 8.78 -17.80
N ALA A 174 3.30 8.06 -18.83
CA ALA A 174 2.82 8.66 -20.07
C ALA A 174 1.63 9.61 -19.88
N ARG A 175 0.81 9.39 -18.83
CA ARG A 175 -0.32 10.26 -18.46
C ARG A 175 0.08 11.68 -18.08
N LEU A 176 1.36 11.92 -17.78
CA LEU A 176 1.85 13.23 -17.41
C LEU A 176 2.06 14.16 -18.61
N THR A 177 2.16 13.58 -19.81
CA THR A 177 2.58 14.29 -21.01
C THR A 177 1.76 13.94 -22.26
N GLY A 178 0.88 12.93 -22.19
CA GLY A 178 -0.05 12.60 -23.26
C GLY A 178 -0.54 11.16 -23.27
N SER A 179 0.11 10.32 -24.09
CA SER A 179 -0.43 9.04 -24.57
C SER A 179 0.45 7.87 -24.17
N ALA A 180 -0.18 6.75 -23.74
CA ALA A 180 0.44 5.61 -23.06
C ALA A 180 1.70 5.06 -23.76
N CYS A 181 1.72 5.11 -25.10
CA CYS A 181 2.82 4.58 -25.90
C CYS A 181 3.70 5.65 -26.56
N LYS A 182 3.29 6.92 -26.61
CA LYS A 182 4.09 7.95 -27.30
C LYS A 182 4.95 8.77 -26.35
N THR A 183 4.46 8.98 -25.13
CA THR A 183 5.04 9.94 -24.19
C THR A 183 5.50 9.28 -22.90
N LEU A 184 5.52 7.93 -22.86
CA LEU A 184 6.14 7.17 -21.78
C LEU A 184 7.62 7.55 -21.65
N GLY A 185 8.05 7.87 -20.43
CA GLY A 185 9.41 8.35 -20.14
C GLY A 185 9.64 9.83 -20.45
N GLN A 186 8.65 10.56 -20.98
CA GLN A 186 8.79 11.99 -21.23
C GLN A 186 8.63 12.80 -19.94
N ASP A 187 9.61 13.66 -19.66
CA ASP A 187 9.61 14.57 -18.51
C ASP A 187 8.49 15.62 -18.62
N PRO A 188 7.58 15.73 -17.62
CA PRO A 188 6.54 16.75 -17.60
C PRO A 188 7.04 18.15 -17.20
N GLY A 189 8.30 18.29 -16.76
CA GLY A 189 8.91 19.54 -16.32
C GLY A 189 8.66 19.90 -14.84
N TRP A 190 8.03 19.00 -14.08
CA TRP A 190 7.75 19.17 -12.66
C TRP A 190 7.60 17.80 -11.96
N ASP A 191 7.75 17.76 -10.63
CA ASP A 191 7.62 16.53 -9.83
C ASP A 191 6.27 16.51 -9.07
N PRO A 192 5.32 15.62 -9.45
CA PRO A 192 4.01 15.59 -8.83
C PRO A 192 4.00 15.14 -7.37
N LEU A 193 4.84 14.17 -7.00
CA LEU A 193 4.94 13.69 -5.63
C LEU A 193 5.57 14.77 -4.73
N ALA A 194 6.62 15.45 -5.21
CA ALA A 194 7.22 16.55 -4.45
C ALA A 194 6.21 17.68 -4.19
N ARG A 195 5.42 18.06 -5.19
CA ARG A 195 4.39 19.10 -5.03
C ARG A 195 3.32 18.68 -4.02
N LEU A 196 2.83 17.45 -4.13
CA LEU A 196 1.83 16.93 -3.20
C LEU A 196 2.35 16.95 -1.75
N LEU A 197 3.57 16.46 -1.51
CA LEU A 197 4.16 16.41 -0.18
C LEU A 197 4.27 17.81 0.44
N GLU A 198 4.81 18.77 -0.31
CA GLU A 198 4.92 20.16 0.13
C GLU A 198 3.56 20.72 0.61
N LYS A 199 2.53 20.58 -0.24
CA LYS A 199 1.21 21.14 0.01
C LYS A 199 0.44 20.38 1.10
N ALA A 200 0.52 19.06 1.13
CA ALA A 200 -0.17 18.20 2.09
C ALA A 200 0.41 18.33 3.49
N HIS A 201 1.74 18.34 3.63
CA HIS A 201 2.39 18.52 4.94
C HIS A 201 2.14 19.92 5.51
N ALA A 202 2.11 20.95 4.66
CA ALA A 202 1.71 22.30 5.08
C ALA A 202 0.26 22.37 5.60
N ALA A 203 -0.61 21.47 5.14
CA ALA A 203 -1.99 21.31 5.61
C ALA A 203 -2.15 20.31 6.79
N GLY A 204 -1.05 19.70 7.26
CA GLY A 204 -1.07 18.71 8.34
C GLY A 204 -1.64 17.34 7.94
N LEU A 205 -1.60 17.00 6.65
CA LEU A 205 -2.00 15.69 6.13
C LEU A 205 -0.80 14.75 6.04
N GLU A 206 -0.98 13.49 6.41
CA GLU A 206 -0.03 12.42 6.07
C GLU A 206 -0.17 12.03 4.59
N VAL A 207 0.95 11.70 3.94
CA VAL A 207 1.00 11.20 2.55
C VAL A 207 1.64 9.84 2.52
N HIS A 208 0.89 8.81 2.09
CA HIS A 208 1.46 7.51 1.80
C HIS A 208 1.61 7.31 0.30
N ALA A 209 2.78 6.82 -0.11
CA ALA A 209 3.06 6.41 -1.47
C ALA A 209 2.25 5.17 -1.84
N TYR A 210 1.20 5.35 -2.65
CA TYR A 210 0.39 4.25 -3.15
C TYR A 210 1.04 3.65 -4.41
N VAL A 211 1.45 2.39 -4.28
CA VAL A 211 2.12 1.59 -5.28
C VAL A 211 1.23 0.42 -5.71
N ASN A 212 0.88 0.36 -6.99
CA ASN A 212 0.48 -0.89 -7.61
C ASN A 212 1.71 -1.80 -7.69
N VAL A 213 1.63 -3.03 -7.17
CA VAL A 213 2.80 -3.94 -7.07
C VAL A 213 3.05 -4.69 -8.39
N TYR A 214 2.17 -5.62 -8.78
CA TYR A 214 2.43 -6.50 -9.93
C TYR A 214 1.94 -6.04 -11.31
N PRO A 215 1.08 -5.01 -11.47
CA PRO A 215 0.82 -4.45 -12.79
C PRO A 215 2.10 -3.93 -13.44
N ALA A 216 2.38 -4.42 -14.65
CA ALA A 216 3.63 -4.17 -15.36
C ALA A 216 3.42 -3.60 -16.78
N TRP A 217 2.18 -3.48 -17.24
CA TRP A 217 1.82 -2.72 -18.44
C TRP A 217 0.30 -2.50 -18.50
N LEU A 218 -0.15 -1.47 -19.22
CA LEU A 218 -1.57 -1.23 -19.53
C LEU A 218 -1.69 -0.84 -21.01
N GLY A 219 -2.17 -1.76 -21.85
CA GLY A 219 -2.39 -1.49 -23.27
C GLY A 219 -2.30 -2.72 -24.16
N GLU A 220 -2.96 -2.64 -25.31
CA GLU A 220 -2.99 -3.71 -26.33
C GLU A 220 -1.77 -3.67 -27.26
N THR A 221 -1.09 -2.52 -27.32
CA THR A 221 0.09 -2.33 -28.17
C THR A 221 1.37 -2.62 -27.39
N PRO A 222 2.39 -3.22 -28.05
CA PRO A 222 3.70 -3.39 -27.45
C PRO A 222 4.28 -2.06 -26.96
N LEU A 223 5.03 -2.14 -25.86
CA LEU A 223 5.64 -0.98 -25.22
C LEU A 223 6.65 -0.30 -26.17
N PRO A 224 6.62 1.05 -26.30
CA PRO A 224 7.60 1.79 -27.11
C PRO A 224 9.03 1.57 -26.61
N ARG A 225 9.97 1.36 -27.54
CA ARG A 225 11.39 1.18 -27.24
C ARG A 225 12.24 2.26 -27.91
N PRO A 226 13.33 2.71 -27.27
CA PRO A 226 13.69 2.48 -25.86
C PRO A 226 12.91 3.42 -24.90
N THR A 227 13.01 3.15 -23.60
CA THR A 227 12.58 4.07 -22.53
C THR A 227 13.78 4.49 -21.68
N SER A 228 13.67 5.60 -20.96
CA SER A 228 14.73 6.03 -20.04
C SER A 228 14.14 6.60 -18.75
N PRO A 229 14.36 5.96 -17.58
CA PRO A 229 14.91 4.62 -17.37
C PRO A 229 14.17 3.52 -18.15
N GLU A 230 14.82 2.36 -18.33
CA GLU A 230 14.20 1.27 -19.08
C GLU A 230 13.02 0.65 -18.31
N HIS A 231 11.88 0.51 -18.99
CA HIS A 231 10.66 0.03 -18.38
C HIS A 231 10.75 -1.45 -17.99
N LEU A 232 10.18 -1.83 -16.84
CA LEU A 232 10.20 -3.21 -16.30
C LEU A 232 9.83 -4.28 -17.34
N PHE A 233 8.72 -4.09 -18.05
CA PHE A 233 8.30 -4.97 -19.17
C PHE A 233 9.42 -5.26 -20.17
N ASN A 234 10.15 -4.22 -20.57
CA ASN A 234 11.18 -4.32 -21.59
C ASN A 234 12.42 -5.04 -21.06
N TRP A 235 12.85 -4.66 -19.86
CA TRP A 235 14.01 -5.26 -19.20
C TRP A 235 13.79 -6.77 -18.96
N LEU A 236 12.65 -7.17 -18.40
CA LEU A 236 12.32 -8.58 -18.18
C LEU A 236 12.23 -9.38 -19.50
N THR A 237 11.56 -8.82 -20.50
CA THR A 237 11.30 -9.55 -21.76
C THR A 237 12.57 -9.72 -22.59
N TYR A 238 13.43 -8.70 -22.67
CA TYR A 238 14.49 -8.66 -23.68
C TYR A 238 15.91 -8.58 -23.11
N ASP A 239 16.10 -8.08 -21.90
CA ASP A 239 17.44 -7.95 -21.31
C ASP A 239 17.77 -9.14 -20.40
N LEU A 240 16.81 -9.57 -19.57
CA LEU A 240 16.90 -10.82 -18.81
C LEU A 240 16.47 -12.05 -19.62
N TYR A 241 15.94 -11.83 -20.82
CA TYR A 241 15.55 -12.89 -21.76
C TYR A 241 14.54 -13.89 -21.20
N TYR A 242 13.66 -13.45 -20.28
CA TYR A 242 12.52 -14.26 -19.83
C TYR A 242 11.45 -14.42 -20.90
N VAL A 243 11.51 -13.62 -21.98
CA VAL A 243 10.49 -13.56 -23.02
C VAL A 243 9.13 -13.22 -22.38
N TYR A 244 8.30 -14.22 -22.05
CA TYR A 244 6.98 -14.03 -21.45
C TYR A 244 6.75 -14.83 -20.16
N ASP A 245 7.77 -15.55 -19.67
CA ASP A 245 7.65 -16.40 -18.48
C ASP A 245 7.51 -15.57 -17.20
N TRP A 246 7.95 -14.31 -17.24
CA TRP A 246 7.81 -13.36 -16.13
C TRP A 246 6.37 -12.89 -15.91
N ARG A 247 5.47 -13.13 -16.86
CA ARG A 247 4.06 -12.75 -16.77
C ARG A 247 3.29 -13.78 -15.96
N GLN A 248 2.15 -13.39 -15.42
CA GLN A 248 1.23 -14.38 -14.87
C GLN A 248 0.64 -15.25 -16.00
N TRP A 249 0.58 -16.56 -15.78
CA TRP A 249 -0.05 -17.49 -16.72
C TRP A 249 -1.41 -17.93 -16.19
N ASP A 250 -2.36 -18.10 -17.12
CA ASP A 250 -3.68 -18.65 -16.82
C ASP A 250 -3.65 -20.16 -16.58
N SER A 251 -4.78 -20.73 -16.13
CA SER A 251 -4.95 -22.17 -15.89
C SER A 251 -4.76 -23.05 -17.13
N GLY A 252 -4.76 -22.46 -18.33
CA GLY A 252 -4.44 -23.14 -19.58
C GLY A 252 -2.93 -23.22 -19.86
N GLY A 253 -2.10 -22.67 -18.98
CA GLY A 253 -0.65 -22.60 -19.17
C GLY A 253 -0.24 -21.58 -20.24
N THR A 254 -1.03 -20.51 -20.42
CA THR A 254 -0.74 -19.46 -21.40
C THR A 254 -0.33 -18.17 -20.69
N PRO A 255 0.80 -17.53 -21.07
CA PRO A 255 1.17 -16.23 -20.52
C PRO A 255 0.13 -15.17 -20.87
N MET A 256 -0.15 -14.29 -19.90
CA MET A 256 -1.12 -13.22 -20.07
C MET A 256 -0.81 -12.38 -21.34
N PRO A 257 -1.80 -12.20 -22.23
CA PRO A 257 -1.64 -11.40 -23.43
C PRO A 257 -1.69 -9.91 -23.10
N LEU A 258 -1.16 -9.08 -24.01
CA LEU A 258 -1.47 -7.65 -24.02
C LEU A 258 -2.97 -7.46 -24.24
N ASN A 259 -3.59 -6.57 -23.46
CA ASN A 259 -5.03 -6.34 -23.51
C ASN A 259 -5.36 -4.93 -22.98
N GLN A 260 -6.65 -4.56 -22.96
CA GLN A 260 -7.11 -3.24 -22.49
C GLN A 260 -7.02 -3.05 -20.96
N SER A 261 -6.82 -4.15 -20.23
CA SER A 261 -6.57 -4.18 -18.80
C SER A 261 -5.07 -4.33 -18.53
N TYR A 262 -4.71 -4.42 -17.26
CA TYR A 262 -3.33 -4.63 -16.87
C TYR A 262 -2.78 -5.96 -17.38
N LEU A 263 -1.55 -5.92 -17.85
CA LEU A 263 -0.67 -7.06 -17.88
C LEU A 263 0.05 -7.15 -16.54
N TRP A 264 0.09 -8.34 -15.96
CA TRP A 264 0.61 -8.58 -14.62
C TRP A 264 1.90 -9.38 -14.67
N ALA A 265 2.91 -8.90 -13.94
CA ALA A 265 4.10 -9.68 -13.62
C ALA A 265 3.76 -10.76 -12.58
N SER A 266 4.47 -11.89 -12.66
CA SER A 266 4.31 -12.98 -11.71
C SER A 266 4.98 -12.64 -10.37
N PRO A 267 4.28 -12.82 -9.23
CA PRO A 267 4.88 -12.77 -7.91
C PRO A 267 5.98 -13.81 -7.69
N GLY A 268 5.99 -14.91 -8.45
CA GLY A 268 7.00 -15.97 -8.33
C GLY A 268 8.37 -15.61 -8.90
N VAL A 269 8.50 -14.50 -9.63
CA VAL A 269 9.77 -14.10 -10.27
C VAL A 269 10.55 -13.21 -9.31
N ASP A 270 11.73 -13.66 -8.88
CA ASP A 270 12.56 -12.93 -7.92
C ASP A 270 12.96 -11.54 -8.44
N GLU A 271 13.33 -11.40 -9.71
CA GLU A 271 13.71 -10.09 -10.27
C GLU A 271 12.55 -9.09 -10.34
N VAL A 272 11.30 -9.57 -10.40
CA VAL A 272 10.12 -8.70 -10.29
C VAL A 272 10.00 -8.19 -8.86
N GLN A 273 10.17 -9.07 -7.87
CA GLN A 273 10.11 -8.71 -6.45
C GLN A 273 11.23 -7.73 -6.09
N ASP A 274 12.46 -8.04 -6.49
CA ASP A 274 13.65 -7.22 -6.25
C ASP A 274 13.53 -5.84 -6.87
N HIS A 275 13.02 -5.74 -8.11
CA HIS A 275 12.78 -4.45 -8.76
C HIS A 275 11.74 -3.61 -8.03
N ILE A 276 10.62 -4.21 -7.62
CA ILE A 276 9.58 -3.49 -6.87
C ILE A 276 10.10 -3.01 -5.51
N VAL A 277 10.87 -3.84 -4.80
CA VAL A 277 11.53 -3.46 -3.55
C VAL A 277 12.51 -2.32 -3.81
N ALA A 278 13.33 -2.38 -4.86
CA ALA A 278 14.27 -1.33 -5.22
C ALA A 278 13.56 0.00 -5.54
N VAL A 279 12.43 -0.05 -6.26
CA VAL A 279 11.58 1.13 -6.53
C VAL A 279 11.05 1.74 -5.24
N ILE A 280 10.56 0.92 -4.30
CA ILE A 280 10.06 1.40 -3.01
C ILE A 280 11.20 2.00 -2.18
N VAL A 281 12.37 1.36 -2.14
CA VAL A 281 13.57 1.84 -1.44
C VAL A 281 14.03 3.18 -2.02
N ASP A 282 14.11 3.31 -3.34
CA ASP A 282 14.43 4.57 -4.01
C ASP A 282 13.46 5.67 -3.60
N LEU A 283 12.15 5.39 -3.64
CA LEU A 283 11.11 6.34 -3.27
C LEU A 283 11.25 6.82 -1.82
N VAL A 284 11.33 5.90 -0.84
CA VAL A 284 11.42 6.30 0.58
C VAL A 284 12.76 6.92 0.95
N SER A 285 13.81 6.70 0.15
CA SER A 285 15.12 7.34 0.35
C SER A 285 15.16 8.80 -0.13
N ARG A 286 14.31 9.16 -1.11
CA ARG A 286 14.31 10.49 -1.74
C ARG A 286 13.16 11.39 -1.29
N TYR A 287 12.05 10.81 -0.84
CA TYR A 287 10.84 11.54 -0.46
C TYR A 287 10.48 11.30 1.01
N ALA A 288 10.10 12.36 1.71
CA ALA A 288 9.64 12.30 3.09
C ALA A 288 8.18 11.81 3.21
N VAL A 289 7.87 10.64 2.63
CA VAL A 289 6.53 10.04 2.75
C VAL A 289 6.30 9.52 4.17
N ASP A 290 5.04 9.57 4.62
CA ASP A 290 4.62 9.10 5.95
C ASP A 290 4.36 7.59 5.98
N GLY A 291 4.22 6.98 4.79
CA GLY A 291 4.09 5.53 4.65
C GLY A 291 4.08 5.05 3.20
N VAL A 292 3.99 3.73 3.04
CA VAL A 292 3.80 3.07 1.74
C VAL A 292 2.50 2.29 1.78
N HIS A 293 1.68 2.44 0.74
CA HIS A 293 0.42 1.73 0.57
C HIS A 293 0.56 0.80 -0.63
N LEU A 294 0.53 -0.52 -0.38
CA LEU A 294 0.61 -1.52 -1.42
C LEU A 294 -0.78 -1.93 -1.87
N ASP A 295 -1.06 -1.77 -3.16
CA ASP A 295 -2.25 -2.33 -3.80
C ASP A 295 -1.81 -3.33 -4.87
N LEU A 296 -2.75 -4.19 -5.26
CA LEU A 296 -2.54 -5.16 -6.33
C LEU A 296 -1.31 -6.05 -6.06
N ALA A 297 -1.00 -6.27 -4.78
CA ALA A 297 0.00 -7.22 -4.28
C ALA A 297 -0.60 -8.64 -4.24
N ARG A 298 -0.97 -9.15 -5.43
CA ARG A 298 -1.69 -10.41 -5.62
C ARG A 298 -1.56 -10.93 -7.05
N TYR A 299 -2.04 -12.15 -7.27
CA TYR A 299 -2.38 -12.65 -8.61
C TYR A 299 -3.61 -11.91 -9.19
N ALA A 300 -3.68 -11.85 -10.52
CA ALA A 300 -4.70 -11.12 -11.26
C ALA A 300 -6.12 -11.66 -11.01
N GLY A 301 -6.23 -12.96 -10.77
CA GLY A 301 -7.46 -13.67 -10.43
C GLY A 301 -7.20 -15.12 -10.00
N PRO A 302 -8.24 -15.89 -9.65
CA PRO A 302 -8.11 -17.26 -9.17
C PRO A 302 -7.56 -18.24 -10.22
N ASP A 303 -7.74 -17.92 -11.51
CA ASP A 303 -7.24 -18.75 -12.62
C ASP A 303 -5.80 -18.42 -13.02
N TYR A 304 -5.09 -17.60 -12.22
CA TYR A 304 -3.73 -17.16 -12.48
C TYR A 304 -2.80 -17.58 -11.35
N SER A 305 -1.74 -18.30 -11.70
CA SER A 305 -0.56 -18.68 -10.89
C SER A 305 0.17 -19.87 -11.53
N TYR A 306 -0.05 -20.12 -12.82
CA TYR A 306 0.42 -21.32 -13.52
C TYR A 306 1.70 -21.05 -14.31
N ASP A 307 2.35 -19.92 -14.05
CA ASP A 307 3.64 -19.60 -14.67
C ASP A 307 4.74 -20.51 -14.12
N PRO A 308 5.83 -20.72 -14.87
CA PRO A 308 6.89 -21.64 -14.46
C PRO A 308 7.46 -21.36 -13.07
N PHE A 309 7.58 -20.09 -12.68
CA PHE A 309 8.14 -19.69 -11.39
C PHE A 309 7.20 -19.98 -10.23
N SER A 310 5.92 -19.61 -10.37
CA SER A 310 4.91 -19.93 -9.35
C SER A 310 4.76 -21.44 -9.13
N ASN A 311 4.80 -22.23 -10.22
CA ASN A 311 4.75 -23.69 -10.13
C ASN A 311 5.99 -24.30 -9.46
N ASP A 312 7.18 -23.79 -9.77
CA ASP A 312 8.42 -24.23 -9.13
C ASP A 312 8.40 -23.92 -7.62
N ALA A 313 7.96 -22.71 -7.26
CA ALA A 313 7.85 -22.28 -5.86
C ALA A 313 6.79 -23.04 -5.05
N ALA A 314 5.66 -23.43 -5.67
CA ALA A 314 4.60 -24.19 -5.02
C ALA A 314 5.02 -25.65 -4.70
N GLY A 315 6.06 -26.15 -5.36
CA GLY A 315 6.51 -27.54 -5.23
C GLY A 315 5.57 -28.54 -5.93
N THR A 316 5.78 -29.83 -5.65
CA THR A 316 5.04 -30.93 -6.33
C THR A 316 3.84 -31.45 -5.55
N GLU A 317 3.67 -31.02 -4.30
CA GLU A 317 2.55 -31.45 -3.46
C GLU A 317 1.31 -30.61 -3.77
N LYS A 318 0.33 -31.23 -4.43
CA LYS A 318 -1.00 -30.63 -4.56
C LYS A 318 -1.74 -30.82 -3.24
N THR A 319 -2.20 -29.74 -2.64
CA THR A 319 -3.21 -29.82 -1.58
C THR A 319 -4.44 -30.53 -2.14
N GLU A 320 -4.85 -31.66 -1.55
CA GLU A 320 -6.07 -32.33 -1.95
C GLU A 320 -7.26 -31.37 -1.78
N ALA A 321 -8.14 -31.35 -2.79
CA ALA A 321 -9.29 -30.45 -2.86
C ALA A 321 -10.42 -30.86 -1.91
#